data_AF-A0A385BV44-F1
#
_entry.id   AF-A0A385BV44-F1
#
_cell.length_a   1.000
_cell.length_b   1.000
_cell.length_c   1.000
_cell.angle_alpha   90.00
_cell.angle_beta   90.00
_cell.angle_gamma   90.00
#
_symmetry.space_group_name_H-M   'P 1'
#
loop_
_entity.id
_entity.type
_entity.pdbx_description
1 polymer ?
#
loop_
_entity_poly.entity_id
_entity_poly.type
_entity_poly.pdbx_seq_one_letter_code
_entity_poly.pdbx_strand_id
1 'polypeptide(L)'
;MNNISYTYILAANSTAMELYKISKETLMESNSCDFIVFKFSEWEEGLEDLEEWEESIPIDEATYLELHSNLCMKLRAFFKTTNPDPVLWL
;
A
#
# COMPACT_ATOMS: atom_id res chain seq x y z
N MET A 1 31.49 0.21 -5.71
CA MET A 1 30.07 0.26 -6.05
C MET A 1 29.31 0.19 -4.73
N ASN A 2 28.71 1.30 -4.29
CA ASN A 2 27.82 1.24 -3.14
C ASN A 2 26.57 0.49 -3.60
N ASN A 3 26.35 -0.71 -3.08
CA ASN A 3 25.09 -1.41 -3.29
C ASN A 3 24.04 -0.64 -2.49
N ILE A 4 23.19 0.12 -3.18
CA ILE A 4 22.02 0.75 -2.56
C ILE A 4 21.11 -0.39 -2.11
N SER A 5 20.91 -0.51 -0.80
CA SER A 5 19.97 -1.46 -0.21
C SER A 5 18.62 -0.76 -0.06
N TYR A 6 17.57 -1.41 -0.54
CA TYR A 6 16.21 -0.88 -0.40
C TYR A 6 15.48 -1.59 0.72
N THR A 7 14.71 -0.82 1.49
CA THR A 7 13.71 -1.33 2.43
C THR A 7 12.33 -1.17 1.81
N TYR A 8 11.51 -2.21 1.92
CA TYR A 8 10.14 -2.21 1.42
C TYR A 8 9.18 -2.39 2.59
N ILE A 9 8.15 -1.56 2.67
CA ILE A 9 7.19 -1.56 3.78
C ILE A 9 5.77 -1.57 3.21
N LEU A 10 4.90 -2.39 3.79
CA LEU A 10 3.45 -2.27 3.65
C LEU A 10 2.93 -1.47 4.84
N ALA A 11 2.18 -0.41 4.58
CA ALA A 11 1.43 0.33 5.59
C ALA A 11 -0.06 0.28 5.25
N ALA A 12 -0.92 0.12 6.26
CA ALA A 12 -2.36 -0.07 6.05
C ALA A 12 -3.14 0.31 7.31
N ASN A 13 -4.46 0.52 7.14
CA ASN A 13 -5.36 0.50 8.31
C ASN A 13 -5.49 -0.93 8.87
N SER A 14 -6.05 -1.07 10.07
CA SER A 14 -6.16 -2.39 10.71
C SER A 14 -6.95 -3.41 9.90
N THR A 15 -8.02 -3.00 9.20
CA THR A 15 -8.84 -3.92 8.41
C THR A 15 -8.06 -4.47 7.20
N ALA A 16 -7.37 -3.61 6.46
CA ALA A 16 -6.55 -4.03 5.33
C ALA A 16 -5.33 -4.86 5.79
N MET A 17 -4.75 -4.52 6.94
CA MET A 17 -3.66 -5.30 7.52
C MET A 17 -4.13 -6.70 7.97
N GLU A 18 -5.33 -6.85 8.52
CA GLU A 18 -5.93 -8.15 8.83
C GLU A 18 -6.09 -9.02 7.58
N LEU A 19 -6.53 -8.44 6.46
CA LEU A 19 -6.62 -9.16 5.18
C LEU A 19 -5.24 -9.66 4.73
N TYR A 20 -4.21 -8.83 4.83
CA TYR A 20 -2.84 -9.22 4.49
C TYR A 20 -2.30 -10.34 5.40
N LYS A 21 -2.59 -10.26 6.71
CA LYS A 21 -2.21 -11.29 7.69
C LYS A 21 -2.85 -12.64 7.40
N ILE A 22 -4.00 -12.68 6.72
CA ILE A 22 -4.57 -13.92 6.16
C ILE A 22 -3.73 -14.38 4.96
N SER A 23 -3.61 -13.53 3.94
CA SER A 23 -2.65 -13.68 2.85
C SER A 23 -2.56 -12.40 2.01
N LYS A 24 -1.44 -12.23 1.29
CA LYS A 24 -1.28 -11.18 0.29
C LYS A 24 -2.40 -11.23 -0.77
N GLU A 25 -2.74 -12.43 -1.26
CA GLU A 25 -3.82 -12.67 -2.21
C GLU A 25 -5.18 -12.20 -1.67
N THR A 26 -5.47 -12.45 -0.39
CA THR A 26 -6.71 -12.00 0.26
C THR A 26 -6.84 -10.48 0.26
N LEU A 27 -5.76 -9.73 0.54
CA LEU A 27 -5.78 -8.26 0.41
C LEU A 27 -5.97 -7.83 -1.06
N MET A 28 -5.24 -8.46 -1.99
CA MET A 28 -5.26 -8.10 -3.41
C MET A 28 -6.63 -8.32 -4.07
N GLU A 29 -7.33 -9.39 -3.71
CA GLU A 29 -8.66 -9.75 -4.23
C GLU A 29 -9.81 -8.97 -3.56
N SER A 30 -9.55 -8.32 -2.42
CA SER A 30 -10.54 -7.47 -1.74
C SER A 30 -10.88 -6.20 -2.54
N ASN A 31 -11.87 -5.43 -2.08
CA ASN A 31 -12.12 -4.08 -2.61
C ASN A 31 -11.38 -2.98 -1.82
N SER A 32 -10.63 -3.32 -0.77
CA SER A 32 -9.93 -2.31 0.03
C SER A 32 -8.79 -1.68 -0.77
N CYS A 33 -8.70 -0.36 -0.64
CA CYS A 33 -7.59 0.47 -1.11
C CYS A 33 -6.84 1.12 0.07
N ASP A 34 -7.16 0.71 1.30
CA ASP A 34 -6.67 1.33 2.54
C ASP A 34 -5.31 0.75 2.94
N PHE A 35 -4.42 0.68 1.95
CA PHE A 35 -3.03 0.27 2.10
C PHE A 35 -2.15 1.01 1.09
N ILE A 36 -0.88 1.16 1.43
CA ILE A 36 0.17 1.70 0.57
C ILE A 36 1.44 0.88 0.76
N VAL A 37 2.30 0.89 -0.25
CA VAL A 37 3.62 0.28 -0.15
C VAL A 37 4.72 1.31 -0.42
N PHE A 38 5.73 1.30 0.43
CA PHE A 38 6.86 2.21 0.37
C PHE A 38 8.13 1.50 -0.05
N LYS A 39 9.02 2.24 -0.71
CA LYS A 39 10.38 1.83 -1.06
C LYS A 39 11.35 2.92 -0.63
N PHE A 40 12.23 2.60 0.32
CA PHE A 40 13.22 3.53 0.87
C PHE A 40 14.62 3.07 0.49
N SER A 41 15.45 3.99 -0.03
CA SER A 41 16.91 3.78 -0.17
C SER A 41 17.68 4.26 1.07
N GLU A 42 17.12 5.22 1.81
CA GLU A 42 17.66 5.81 3.03
C GLU A 42 16.48 6.08 3.99
N TRP A 43 16.65 5.81 5.28
CA TRP A 43 15.53 5.71 6.25
C TRP A 43 14.93 7.07 6.64
N GLU A 44 15.61 8.19 6.37
CA GLU A 44 15.28 9.50 6.98
C GLU A 44 14.18 10.30 6.26
N GLU A 45 13.91 10.07 4.96
CA GLU A 45 12.91 10.87 4.21
C GLU A 45 11.49 10.26 4.21
N GLY A 46 11.31 9.06 4.76
CA GLY A 46 10.08 8.27 4.59
C GLY A 46 9.23 8.02 5.83
N LEU A 47 9.69 8.49 6.99
CA LEU A 47 9.09 8.17 8.28
C LEU A 47 7.81 8.95 8.55
N GLU A 48 7.73 10.21 8.14
CA GLU A 48 6.55 11.05 8.37
C GLU A 48 5.31 10.47 7.65
N ASP A 49 5.45 10.10 6.38
CA ASP A 49 4.38 9.45 5.60
C ASP A 49 3.99 8.08 6.17
N LEU A 50 4.89 7.39 6.87
CA LEU A 50 4.63 6.10 7.48
C LEU A 50 3.86 6.22 8.80
N GLU A 51 4.11 7.28 9.57
CA GLU A 51 3.43 7.55 10.85
C GLU A 51 1.94 7.87 10.69
N GLU A 52 1.50 8.28 9.49
CA GLU A 52 0.08 8.52 9.20
C GLU A 52 -0.76 7.22 9.15
N TRP A 53 -0.12 6.05 9.02
CA TRP A 53 -0.80 4.77 8.90
C TRP A 53 -0.87 4.02 10.23
N GLU A 54 -2.00 3.35 10.48
CA GLU A 54 -2.25 2.65 11.75
C GLU A 54 -1.29 1.48 11.98
N GLU A 55 -0.99 0.71 10.94
CA GLU A 55 -0.10 -0.45 11.00
C GLU A 55 0.89 -0.44 9.84
N SER A 56 2.13 -0.87 10.11
CA SER A 56 3.14 -1.10 9.07
C SER A 56 3.99 -2.33 9.35
N ILE A 57 4.40 -3.02 8.28
CA ILE A 57 5.26 -4.21 8.34
C ILE A 57 6.28 -4.22 7.20
N PRO A 58 7.49 -4.76 7.42
CA PRO A 58 8.46 -4.97 6.34
C PRO A 58 7.97 -6.08 5.39
N ILE A 59 8.24 -5.91 4.10
CA ILE A 59 7.94 -6.87 3.03
C ILE A 59 9.15 -7.06 2.11
N ASP A 60 9.10 -8.04 1.21
CA ASP A 60 10.10 -8.19 0.15
C ASP A 60 9.73 -7.41 -1.12
N GLU A 61 10.70 -7.26 -2.03
CA GLU A 61 10.52 -6.53 -3.27
C GLU A 61 9.45 -7.14 -4.19
N ALA A 62 9.31 -8.47 -4.20
CA ALA A 62 8.32 -9.15 -5.02
C ALA A 62 6.89 -8.77 -4.56
N THR A 63 6.67 -8.84 -3.25
CA THR A 63 5.43 -8.44 -2.59
C THR A 63 5.13 -6.96 -2.82
N TYR A 64 6.15 -6.10 -2.72
CA TYR A 64 6.02 -4.67 -3.05
C TYR A 64 5.49 -4.46 -4.47
N LEU A 65 6.11 -5.10 -5.48
CA LEU A 65 5.73 -4.93 -6.88
C LEU A 65 4.29 -5.38 -7.14
N GLU A 66 3.89 -6.50 -6.55
CA GLU A 66 2.55 -7.06 -6.70
C GLU A 66 1.48 -6.19 -6.04
N LEU A 67 1.70 -5.78 -4.79
CA LEU A 67 0.78 -4.91 -4.05
C LEU A 67 0.69 -3.52 -4.68
N HIS A 68 1.81 -2.94 -5.12
CA HIS A 68 1.83 -1.65 -5.82
C HIS A 68 1.02 -1.70 -7.11
N SER A 69 1.24 -2.75 -7.93
CA SER A 69 0.50 -2.96 -9.18
C SER A 69 -1.00 -3.12 -8.93
N ASN A 70 -1.36 -3.93 -7.92
CA ASN A 70 -2.73 -4.17 -7.53
C ASN A 70 -3.43 -2.89 -7.05
N LEU A 71 -2.80 -2.10 -6.17
CA LEU A 71 -3.33 -0.82 -5.72
C LEU A 71 -3.57 0.14 -6.89
N CYS A 72 -2.59 0.26 -7.80
CA CYS A 72 -2.74 1.06 -9.02
C CYS A 72 -3.95 0.61 -9.87
N MET A 73 -4.19 -0.69 -9.98
CA MET A 73 -5.35 -1.23 -10.70
C MET A 73 -6.67 -0.89 -10.01
N LYS A 74 -6.74 -1.00 -8.68
CA LYS A 74 -7.94 -0.64 -7.91
C LYS A 74 -8.26 0.84 -8.01
N LEU A 75 -7.27 1.71 -7.79
CA LEU A 75 -7.43 3.16 -7.92
C LEU A 75 -7.85 3.55 -9.33
N ARG A 76 -7.25 2.94 -10.37
CA ARG A 76 -7.67 3.17 -11.76
C ARG A 76 -9.13 2.75 -11.99
N ALA A 77 -9.56 1.62 -11.44
CA ALA A 77 -10.95 1.18 -11.55
C ALA A 77 -11.89 2.17 -10.85
N PHE A 78 -11.53 2.63 -9.65
CA PHE A 78 -12.26 3.65 -8.89
C PHE A 78 -12.43 4.94 -9.69
N PHE A 79 -11.34 5.53 -10.20
CA PHE A 79 -11.41 6.77 -11.00
C PHE A 79 -12.10 6.62 -12.35
N LYS A 80 -12.22 5.40 -12.90
CA LYS A 80 -12.97 5.14 -14.13
C LYS A 80 -14.48 5.07 -13.92
N THR A 81 -14.96 4.94 -12.68
CA THR A 81 -16.40 5.02 -12.41
C THR A 81 -16.87 6.46 -12.60
N THR A 82 -17.62 6.71 -13.66
CA THR A 82 -18.15 8.03 -14.06
C THR A 82 -19.30 8.46 -13.14
N ASN A 83 -18.96 8.81 -11.90
CA ASN A 83 -19.63 9.71 -10.94
C ASN A 83 -19.14 9.30 -9.55
N PRO A 84 -17.97 9.79 -9.08
CA PRO A 84 -17.66 9.66 -7.67
C PRO A 84 -18.66 10.56 -6.92
N ASP A 85 -19.44 9.97 -6.03
CA ASP A 85 -20.34 10.72 -5.14
C ASP A 85 -19.53 11.84 -4.47
N PRO A 86 -19.93 13.11 -4.56
CA PRO A 86 -19.22 14.24 -3.95
C PRO A 86 -18.96 14.06 -2.44
N VAL A 87 -19.74 13.22 -1.77
CA VAL A 87 -19.62 12.90 -0.35
C VAL A 87 -18.39 12.03 -0.04
N LEU A 88 -17.80 11.35 -1.04
CA LEU A 88 -16.56 10.59 -0.87
C LEU A 88 -15.29 11.46 -0.90
N TRP A 89 -15.46 12.78 -1.07
CA TRP A 89 -14.37 13.78 -1.12
C TRP A 89 -14.35 14.75 0.06
N LEU A 90 -15.25 14.56 1.04
CA LEU A 90 -15.40 15.37 2.27
C LEU A 90 -15.38 14.46 3.50
#